data_AF-A0A915DW36-F1
#
_entry.id   AF-A0A915DW36-F1
#
_cell.length_a   1.000
_cell.length_b   1.000
_cell.length_c   1.000
_cell.angle_alpha   90.00
_cell.angle_beta   90.00
_cell.angle_gamma   90.00
#
_symmetry.space_group_name_H-M   'P 1'
#
loop_
_entity.id
_entity.type
_entity.pdbx_description
1 polymer ?
#
loop_
_entity_poly.entity_id
_entity_poly.type
_entity_poly.pdbx_seq_one_letter_code
_entity_poly.pdbx_strand_id
1 'polypeptide(L)'
;MSLKLSTTKSNPHYGALLTLQASGYTLEKAVKFVENGNEVGINVHGVQLHNDASIARFYARNAPLKQSDTLLGKNAFEQAQIEVVVGLAEQAIEYGGKDTKELLELAKAKLAKNGKWLYGKQSSIADFVLFSVLTADTKLNLDGILSEFVERVKCEAKLAPAHSFVGKFQPIPTSTTANTSNKASCLSLALFSLFCCVQPLSFLPLRLNSGAVAMDMDQLKQILAAQQQQHQEAMAQQQQTMAQMNALSQAALLSSSATRQTLAVLLDAFQLPPMLKSAAALPISACATLDAGG
;
A
#
# COMPACT_ATOMS: atom_id res chain seq x y z
N MET A 1 -20.90 7.00 16.18
CA MET A 1 -20.60 5.55 16.13
C MET A 1 -19.10 5.36 16.05
N SER A 2 -18.48 4.53 16.89
CA SER A 2 -17.07 4.16 16.70
C SER A 2 -17.00 3.01 15.70
N LEU A 3 -16.31 3.21 14.57
CA LEU A 3 -16.03 2.14 13.62
C LEU A 3 -15.17 1.07 14.31
N LYS A 4 -15.51 -0.21 14.13
CA LYS A 4 -14.76 -1.33 14.70
C LYS A 4 -14.22 -2.23 13.60
N LEU A 5 -12.94 -2.57 13.70
CA LEU A 5 -12.28 -3.61 12.94
C LEU A 5 -12.61 -4.97 13.55
N SER A 6 -13.33 -5.79 12.82
CA SER A 6 -13.52 -7.20 13.14
C SER A 6 -12.37 -8.02 12.53
N THR A 7 -11.68 -8.83 13.32
CA THR A 7 -10.54 -9.61 12.83
C THR A 7 -10.41 -10.94 13.56
N THR A 8 -9.74 -11.94 12.98
CA THR A 8 -9.45 -13.20 13.70
C THR A 8 -8.08 -13.13 14.40
N LYS A 9 -7.87 -13.97 15.42
CA LYS A 9 -6.54 -14.12 16.06
C LYS A 9 -5.58 -14.96 15.20
N SER A 10 -6.10 -15.92 14.43
CA SER A 10 -5.31 -16.77 13.54
C SER A 10 -4.77 -15.98 12.34
N ASN A 11 -5.63 -15.18 11.71
CA ASN A 11 -5.27 -14.30 10.61
C ASN A 11 -5.70 -12.84 10.87
N PRO A 12 -4.94 -12.10 11.70
CA PRO A 12 -5.18 -10.70 11.98
C PRO A 12 -4.80 -9.81 10.80
N HIS A 13 -5.59 -8.76 10.55
CA HIS A 13 -5.25 -7.65 9.66
C HIS A 13 -4.12 -6.81 10.25
N TYR A 14 -2.89 -7.32 10.12
CA TYR A 14 -1.76 -6.81 10.88
C TYR A 14 -1.37 -5.39 10.45
N GLY A 15 -1.42 -5.08 9.16
CA GLY A 15 -1.13 -3.76 8.63
C GLY A 15 -2.13 -2.72 9.13
N ALA A 16 -3.42 -3.06 9.14
CA ALA A 16 -4.49 -2.22 9.68
C ALA A 16 -4.35 -2.01 11.19
N LEU A 17 -3.96 -3.04 11.96
CA LEU A 17 -3.76 -2.92 13.41
C LEU A 17 -2.57 -2.02 13.77
N LEU A 18 -1.45 -2.15 13.04
CA LEU A 18 -0.31 -1.24 13.18
C LEU A 18 -0.71 0.19 12.80
N THR A 19 -1.50 0.36 11.74
CA THR A 19 -2.00 1.66 11.30
C THR A 19 -2.93 2.30 12.33
N LEU A 20 -3.84 1.53 12.92
CA LEU A 20 -4.74 1.97 13.99
C LEU A 20 -3.96 2.52 15.19
N GLN A 21 -2.97 1.75 15.65
CA GLN A 21 -2.09 2.14 16.75
C GLN A 21 -1.30 3.41 16.41
N ALA A 22 -0.71 3.48 15.22
CA ALA A 22 0.05 4.65 14.77
C ALA A 22 -0.83 5.90 14.56
N SER A 23 -2.11 5.69 14.23
CA SER A 23 -3.12 6.76 14.09
C SER A 23 -3.60 7.31 15.44
N GLY A 24 -3.22 6.67 16.56
CA GLY A 24 -3.57 7.09 17.92
C GLY A 24 -4.87 6.51 18.45
N TYR A 25 -5.45 5.51 17.78
CA TYR A 25 -6.65 4.83 18.28
C TYR A 25 -6.28 3.85 19.40
N THR A 26 -7.18 3.71 20.38
CA THR A 26 -7.10 2.67 21.41
C THR A 26 -7.60 1.34 20.83
N LEU A 27 -6.70 0.35 20.71
CA LEU A 27 -6.99 -0.93 20.05
C LEU A 27 -8.17 -1.68 20.69
N GLU A 28 -8.29 -1.66 22.02
CA GLU A 28 -9.37 -2.32 22.75
C GLU A 28 -10.76 -1.77 22.42
N LYS A 29 -10.82 -0.50 21.99
CA LYS A 29 -12.07 0.16 21.58
C LYS A 29 -12.35 -0.01 20.08
N ALA A 30 -11.30 -0.04 19.28
CA ALA A 30 -11.37 -0.05 17.82
C ALA A 30 -11.40 -1.46 17.20
N VAL A 31 -11.04 -2.51 17.96
CA VAL A 31 -10.90 -3.87 17.41
C VAL A 31 -11.79 -4.86 18.15
N LYS A 32 -12.46 -5.73 17.40
CA LYS A 32 -13.21 -6.89 17.89
C LYS A 32 -12.59 -8.15 17.31
N PHE A 33 -12.18 -9.08 18.16
CA PHE A 33 -11.81 -10.41 17.69
C PHE A 33 -13.08 -11.23 17.43
N VAL A 34 -13.16 -11.84 16.25
CA VAL A 34 -14.26 -12.74 15.84
C VAL A 34 -13.72 -14.16 15.63
N GLU A 35 -14.50 -15.16 16.03
CA GLU A 35 -14.09 -16.57 15.97
C GLU A 35 -14.33 -17.18 14.58
N ASN A 36 -15.46 -16.82 13.95
CA ASN A 36 -15.84 -17.30 12.63
C ASN A 36 -15.55 -16.20 11.61
N GLY A 37 -14.68 -16.46 10.63
CA GLY A 37 -14.15 -15.46 9.69
C GLY A 37 -15.17 -14.68 8.84
N ASN A 38 -16.47 -14.97 8.97
CA ASN A 38 -17.56 -14.41 8.18
C ASN A 38 -17.82 -12.90 8.43
N GLU A 39 -17.27 -12.31 9.49
CA GLU A 39 -17.42 -10.88 9.81
C GLU A 39 -16.09 -10.10 9.76
N VAL A 40 -15.04 -10.68 9.19
CA VAL A 40 -13.67 -10.11 9.19
C VAL A 40 -13.63 -8.87 8.30
N GLY A 41 -13.24 -7.71 8.82
CA GLY A 41 -13.16 -6.45 8.09
C GLY A 41 -13.75 -5.26 8.85
N ILE A 42 -14.05 -4.18 8.14
CA ILE A 42 -14.84 -3.04 8.62
C ILE A 42 -16.08 -2.86 7.74
N ASN A 43 -17.19 -2.44 8.35
CA ASN A 43 -18.39 -2.05 7.61
C ASN A 43 -18.58 -0.53 7.73
N VAL A 44 -18.50 0.16 6.61
CA VAL A 44 -18.64 1.61 6.49
C VAL A 44 -19.87 1.90 5.66
N HIS A 45 -20.96 2.34 6.30
CA HIS A 45 -22.21 2.71 5.63
C HIS A 45 -22.77 1.61 4.70
N GLY A 46 -22.63 0.34 5.07
CA GLY A 46 -23.08 -0.80 4.25
C GLY A 46 -22.04 -1.33 3.26
N VAL A 47 -20.89 -0.65 3.12
CA VAL A 47 -19.74 -1.13 2.32
C VAL A 47 -18.78 -1.88 3.23
N GLN A 48 -18.50 -3.13 2.91
CA GLN A 48 -17.57 -3.96 3.67
C GLN A 48 -16.17 -3.92 3.06
N LEU A 49 -15.16 -3.59 3.87
CA LEU A 49 -13.76 -3.64 3.49
C LEU A 49 -13.10 -4.81 4.22
N HIS A 50 -12.49 -5.71 3.45
CA HIS A 50 -11.88 -6.95 3.94
C HIS A 50 -10.36 -7.00 3.74
N ASN A 51 -9.82 -6.21 2.80
CA ASN A 51 -8.40 -6.24 2.50
C ASN A 51 -7.60 -5.40 3.53
N ASP A 52 -6.57 -5.98 4.12
CA ASP A 52 -5.74 -5.36 5.17
C ASP A 52 -5.18 -3.99 4.74
N ALA A 53 -4.71 -3.87 3.49
CA ALA A 53 -4.18 -2.62 2.95
C ALA A 53 -5.27 -1.56 2.76
N SER A 54 -6.45 -1.95 2.25
CA SER A 54 -7.61 -1.05 2.13
C SER A 54 -8.10 -0.54 3.49
N ILE A 55 -8.16 -1.42 4.50
CA ILE A 55 -8.53 -1.05 5.86
C ILE A 55 -7.48 -0.10 6.47
N ALA A 56 -6.18 -0.37 6.25
CA ALA A 56 -5.10 0.52 6.68
C ALA A 56 -5.24 1.92 6.06
N ARG A 57 -5.46 2.02 4.74
CA ARG A 57 -5.74 3.31 4.08
C ARG A 57 -6.91 4.04 4.70
N PHE A 58 -8.01 3.33 4.97
CA PHE A 58 -9.19 3.92 5.57
C PHE A 58 -8.85 4.58 6.91
N TYR A 59 -8.18 3.86 7.82
CA TYR A 59 -7.83 4.42 9.12
C TYR A 59 -6.83 5.58 9.03
N ALA A 60 -5.82 5.49 8.16
CA ALA A 60 -4.86 6.56 7.98
C ALA A 60 -5.49 7.84 7.41
N ARG A 61 -6.45 7.73 6.48
CA ARG A 61 -7.20 8.88 5.94
C ARG A 61 -8.14 9.52 6.96
N ASN A 62 -8.64 8.74 7.91
CA ASN A 62 -9.52 9.20 8.98
C ASN A 62 -8.79 9.49 10.31
N ALA A 63 -7.46 9.46 10.30
CA ALA A 63 -6.66 9.86 11.44
C ALA A 63 -6.63 11.40 11.58
N PRO A 64 -6.31 11.95 12.76
CA PRO A 64 -6.09 13.39 12.87
C PRO A 64 -4.97 13.84 11.91
N LEU A 65 -5.07 15.07 11.40
CA LEU A 65 -4.25 15.57 10.27
C LEU A 65 -2.75 15.26 10.43
N LYS A 66 -2.18 15.50 11.61
CA LYS A 66 -0.75 15.27 11.88
C LYS A 66 -0.36 13.80 11.71
N GLN A 67 -1.19 12.86 12.14
CA GLN A 67 -0.97 11.43 11.98
C GLN A 67 -1.20 11.03 10.53
N SER A 68 -2.24 11.57 9.88
CA SER A 68 -2.52 11.30 8.47
C SER A 68 -1.35 11.72 7.58
N ASP A 69 -0.80 12.92 7.79
CA ASP A 69 0.40 13.43 7.11
C ASP A 69 1.64 12.55 7.30
N THR A 70 1.82 11.97 8.49
CA THR A 70 2.92 11.02 8.75
C THR A 70 2.67 9.69 8.04
N LEU A 71 1.43 9.22 8.03
CA LEU A 71 1.07 7.88 7.55
C LEU A 71 0.93 7.81 6.03
N LEU A 72 0.42 8.86 5.40
CA LEU A 72 0.14 8.95 3.98
C LEU A 72 1.16 9.83 3.25
N GLY A 73 1.94 10.63 3.95
CA GLY A 73 2.84 11.62 3.36
C GLY A 73 2.23 13.01 3.28
N LYS A 74 3.10 14.02 3.38
CA LYS A 74 2.71 15.44 3.54
C LYS A 74 2.37 16.15 2.24
N ASN A 75 2.85 15.61 1.13
CA ASN A 75 2.67 16.21 -0.19
C ASN A 75 2.25 15.14 -1.20
N ALA A 76 1.67 15.58 -2.31
CA ALA A 76 1.12 14.69 -3.34
C ALA A 76 2.14 13.69 -3.88
N PHE A 77 3.42 14.07 -3.96
CA PHE A 77 4.47 13.19 -4.44
C PHE A 77 4.78 12.06 -3.45
N GLU A 78 4.91 12.38 -2.16
CA GLU A 78 5.09 11.39 -1.09
C GLU A 78 3.87 10.46 -0.99
N GLN A 79 2.67 11.02 -1.09
CA GLN A 79 1.42 10.25 -1.14
C GLN A 79 1.39 9.27 -2.31
N ALA A 80 1.75 9.71 -3.51
CA ALA A 80 1.81 8.83 -4.68
C ALA A 80 2.82 7.68 -4.47
N GLN A 81 3.98 7.98 -3.88
CA GLN A 81 5.01 6.96 -3.61
C GLN A 81 4.57 5.92 -2.58
N ILE A 82 3.92 6.36 -1.51
CA ILE A 82 3.33 5.48 -0.50
C ILE A 82 2.23 4.62 -1.14
N GLU A 83 1.35 5.25 -1.91
CA GLU A 83 0.22 4.57 -2.55
C GLU A 83 0.66 3.47 -3.54
N VAL A 84 1.77 3.64 -4.26
CA VAL A 84 2.33 2.58 -5.13
C VAL A 84 2.65 1.32 -4.33
N VAL A 85 3.32 1.46 -3.18
CA VAL A 85 3.65 0.29 -2.33
C VAL A 85 2.39 -0.33 -1.76
N VAL A 86 1.44 0.50 -1.31
CA VAL A 86 0.19 0.02 -0.73
C VAL A 86 -0.65 -0.71 -1.76
N GLY A 87 -0.71 -0.23 -3.01
CA GLY A 87 -1.38 -0.90 -4.12
C GLY A 87 -0.76 -2.25 -4.46
N LEU A 88 0.57 -2.34 -4.52
CA LEU A 88 1.27 -3.61 -4.73
C LEU A 88 1.05 -4.60 -3.56
N ALA A 89 1.06 -4.10 -2.33
CA ALA A 89 0.77 -4.92 -1.14
C ALA A 89 -0.69 -5.39 -1.13
N GLU A 90 -1.64 -4.54 -1.51
CA GLU A 90 -3.04 -4.90 -1.64
C GLU A 90 -3.24 -6.04 -2.64
N GLN A 91 -2.62 -5.95 -3.82
CA GLN A 91 -2.63 -7.02 -4.82
C GLN A 91 -2.00 -8.30 -4.29
N ALA A 92 -0.85 -8.20 -3.61
CA ALA A 92 -0.21 -9.36 -2.99
C ALA A 92 -1.12 -10.04 -1.96
N ILE A 93 -1.87 -9.28 -1.16
CA ILE A 93 -2.83 -9.81 -0.18
C ILE A 93 -4.03 -10.45 -0.88
N GLU A 94 -4.62 -9.77 -1.87
CA GLU A 94 -5.80 -10.21 -2.61
C GLU A 94 -5.56 -11.55 -3.33
N TYR A 95 -4.37 -11.71 -3.93
CA TYR A 95 -4.00 -12.89 -4.70
C TYR A 95 -3.18 -13.92 -3.91
N GLY A 96 -3.16 -13.82 -2.58
CA GLY A 96 -2.59 -14.84 -1.68
C GLY A 96 -1.07 -15.01 -1.79
N GLY A 97 -0.34 -13.90 -1.96
CA GLY A 97 1.13 -13.86 -1.95
C GLY A 97 1.81 -14.36 -3.22
N LYS A 98 1.05 -14.74 -4.25
CA LYS A 98 1.58 -15.34 -5.49
C LYS A 98 2.44 -14.40 -6.33
N ASP A 99 2.20 -13.10 -6.24
CA ASP A 99 2.98 -12.08 -6.93
C ASP A 99 3.43 -10.99 -5.95
N THR A 100 4.56 -11.25 -5.29
CA THR A 100 5.21 -10.30 -4.38
C THR A 100 6.50 -9.74 -4.97
N LYS A 101 6.93 -10.20 -6.15
CA LYS A 101 8.26 -9.91 -6.68
C LYS A 101 8.50 -8.40 -6.84
N GLU A 102 7.58 -7.71 -7.52
CA GLU A 102 7.67 -6.27 -7.75
C GLU A 102 7.65 -5.49 -6.43
N LEU A 103 6.78 -5.87 -5.50
CA LEU A 103 6.70 -5.28 -4.16
C LEU A 103 8.04 -5.42 -3.41
N LEU A 104 8.63 -6.62 -3.42
CA LEU A 104 9.87 -6.90 -2.71
C LEU A 104 11.08 -6.20 -3.34
N GLU A 105 11.18 -6.18 -4.67
CA GLU A 105 12.25 -5.45 -5.37
C GLU A 105 12.17 -3.94 -5.11
N LEU A 106 10.96 -3.38 -5.18
CA LEU A 106 10.72 -1.98 -4.84
C LEU A 106 11.08 -1.69 -3.38
N ALA A 107 10.60 -2.53 -2.45
CA ALA A 107 10.88 -2.37 -1.03
C ALA A 107 12.38 -2.41 -0.74
N LYS A 108 13.13 -3.37 -1.30
CA LYS A 108 14.58 -3.46 -1.15
C LYS A 108 15.28 -2.22 -1.68
N ALA A 109 14.92 -1.74 -2.87
CA ALA A 109 15.51 -0.54 -3.44
C ALA A 109 15.26 0.70 -2.57
N LYS A 110 14.06 0.84 -2.00
CA LYS A 110 13.72 1.94 -1.10
C LYS A 110 14.43 1.83 0.25
N LEU A 111 14.48 0.66 0.86
CA LEU A 111 15.16 0.41 2.12
C LEU A 111 16.68 0.58 2.00
N ALA A 112 17.29 0.12 0.89
CA ALA A 112 18.71 0.35 0.62
C ALA A 112 19.05 1.85 0.52
N LYS A 113 18.13 2.64 -0.07
CA LYS A 113 18.31 4.10 -0.22
C LYS A 113 18.06 4.87 1.08
N ASN A 114 17.01 4.51 1.81
CA ASN A 114 16.50 5.31 2.93
C ASN A 114 16.91 4.77 4.30
N GLY A 115 17.41 3.54 4.37
CA GLY A 115 17.94 2.87 5.56
C GLY A 115 16.85 2.39 6.52
N LYS A 116 16.07 3.30 7.11
CA LYS A 116 15.14 2.98 8.22
C LYS A 116 13.75 2.53 7.76
N TRP A 117 13.13 3.34 6.91
CA TRP A 117 11.74 3.19 6.44
C TRP A 117 11.69 3.29 4.92
N LEU A 118 10.60 2.81 4.32
CA LEU A 118 10.40 2.90 2.87
C LEU A 118 10.38 4.34 2.39
N TYR A 119 9.75 5.23 3.16
CA TYR A 119 9.64 6.65 2.81
C TYR A 119 9.83 7.54 4.04
N GLY A 120 10.50 8.68 3.84
CA GLY A 120 10.67 9.69 4.88
C GLY A 120 11.50 9.25 6.09
N LYS A 121 11.28 9.93 7.22
CA LYS A 121 11.98 9.70 8.50
C LYS A 121 11.14 8.94 9.52
N GLN A 122 9.86 8.71 9.23
CA GLN A 122 8.89 8.07 10.11
C GLN A 122 8.22 6.92 9.36
N SER A 123 7.68 5.95 10.10
CA SER A 123 6.92 4.87 9.49
C SER A 123 5.61 5.38 8.90
N SER A 124 5.28 4.84 7.74
CA SER A 124 4.09 5.13 6.94
C SER A 124 3.21 3.89 6.83
N ILE A 125 2.02 4.02 6.22
CA ILE A 125 1.19 2.84 5.94
C ILE A 125 1.89 1.84 5.01
N ALA A 126 2.78 2.31 4.13
CA ALA A 126 3.55 1.45 3.24
C ALA A 126 4.43 0.47 4.03
N ASP A 127 5.04 0.95 5.12
CA ASP A 127 5.87 0.11 5.99
C ASP A 127 5.02 -0.96 6.70
N PHE A 128 3.82 -0.58 7.17
CA PHE A 128 2.95 -1.48 7.91
C PHE A 128 2.33 -2.58 7.05
N VAL A 129 1.89 -2.25 5.84
CA VAL A 129 1.33 -3.25 4.90
C VAL A 129 2.42 -4.13 4.29
N LEU A 130 3.62 -3.57 4.03
CA LEU A 130 4.77 -4.41 3.66
C LEU A 130 5.09 -5.40 4.78
N PHE A 131 5.15 -4.93 6.02
CA PHE A 131 5.39 -5.81 7.17
C PHE A 131 4.33 -6.92 7.29
N SER A 132 3.05 -6.61 7.06
CA SER A 132 1.99 -7.63 7.11
C SER A 132 2.15 -8.68 6.01
N VAL A 133 2.51 -8.27 4.79
CA VAL A 133 2.83 -9.21 3.70
C VAL A 133 4.02 -10.11 4.04
N LEU A 134 5.13 -9.52 4.52
CA LEU A 134 6.36 -10.26 4.84
C LEU A 134 6.18 -11.26 5.99
N THR A 135 5.26 -10.99 6.91
CA THR A 135 5.03 -11.84 8.08
C THR A 135 3.85 -12.81 7.92
N ALA A 136 3.05 -12.64 6.87
CA ALA A 136 1.95 -13.53 6.55
C ALA A 136 2.43 -14.84 5.87
N ASP A 137 3.43 -14.76 5.00
CA ASP A 137 3.95 -15.93 4.28
C ASP A 137 5.27 -16.43 4.88
N THR A 138 5.21 -17.56 5.59
CA THR A 138 6.38 -18.22 6.18
C THR A 138 7.33 -18.83 5.14
N LYS A 139 6.92 -18.89 3.86
CA LYS A 139 7.74 -19.42 2.76
C LYS A 139 8.58 -18.35 2.07
N LEU A 140 8.34 -17.07 2.35
CA LEU A 140 9.17 -15.98 1.84
C LEU A 140 10.56 -16.05 2.48
N ASN A 141 11.58 -16.32 1.67
CA ASN A 141 12.97 -16.25 2.11
C ASN A 141 13.39 -14.78 2.18
N LEU A 142 13.40 -14.23 3.40
CA LEU A 142 13.80 -12.85 3.65
C LEU A 142 15.31 -12.74 3.56
N ASP A 143 15.80 -11.82 2.73
CA ASP A 143 17.22 -11.47 2.70
C ASP A 143 17.58 -10.51 3.84
N GLY A 144 18.88 -10.17 3.98
CA GLY A 144 19.37 -9.34 5.08
C GLY A 144 18.62 -8.01 5.25
N ILE A 145 18.31 -7.31 4.16
CA ILE A 145 17.63 -6.00 4.22
C ILE A 145 16.18 -6.14 4.70
N LEU A 146 15.44 -7.13 4.17
CA LEU A 146 14.04 -7.33 4.55
C LEU A 146 13.90 -7.93 5.95
N SER A 147 14.81 -8.82 6.34
CA SER A 147 14.84 -9.37 7.71
C SER A 147 15.15 -8.28 8.74
N GLU A 148 16.13 -7.43 8.49
CA GLU A 148 16.41 -6.25 9.34
C GLU A 148 15.23 -5.30 9.44
N PHE A 149 14.51 -5.08 8.34
CA PHE A 149 13.30 -4.27 8.35
C PHE A 149 12.21 -4.88 9.23
N VAL A 150 11.95 -6.19 9.11
CA VAL A 150 10.96 -6.89 9.94
C VAL A 150 11.30 -6.79 11.42
N GLU A 151 12.55 -7.06 11.79
CA GLU A 151 13.00 -6.95 13.19
C GLU A 151 12.88 -5.53 13.72
N ARG A 152 13.18 -4.53 12.90
CA ARG A 152 13.03 -3.13 13.26
C ARG A 152 11.58 -2.74 13.54
N VAL A 153 10.63 -3.19 12.70
CA VAL A 153 9.20 -2.93 12.92
C VAL A 153 8.75 -3.57 14.24
N LYS A 154 9.14 -4.84 14.50
CA LYS A 154 8.81 -5.54 15.76
C LYS A 154 9.33 -4.81 17.00
N CYS A 155 10.50 -4.19 16.90
CA CYS A 155 11.15 -3.50 18.02
C CYS A 155 10.71 -2.02 18.17
N GLU A 156 9.89 -1.48 17.28
CA GLU A 156 9.51 -0.07 17.33
C GLU A 156 8.54 0.18 18.51
N ALA A 157 8.99 0.97 19.49
CA ALA A 157 8.27 1.18 20.75
C ALA A 157 6.83 1.71 20.56
N LYS A 158 6.59 2.51 19.53
CA LYS A 158 5.25 3.04 19.21
C LYS A 158 4.25 1.95 18.78
N LEU A 159 4.76 0.84 18.26
CA LEU A 159 3.98 -0.28 17.73
C LEU A 159 3.88 -1.44 18.73
N ALA A 160 4.66 -1.42 19.82
CA ALA A 160 4.66 -2.44 20.86
C ALA A 160 3.25 -2.78 21.42
N PRO A 161 2.32 -1.82 21.60
CA PRO A 161 0.96 -2.15 22.01
C PRO A 161 0.21 -2.99 20.98
N ALA A 162 0.38 -2.71 19.68
CA ALA A 162 -0.23 -3.51 18.62
C ALA A 162 0.35 -4.92 18.56
N HIS A 163 1.67 -5.06 18.70
CA HIS A 163 2.33 -6.37 18.76
C HIS A 163 1.81 -7.20 19.94
N SER A 164 1.72 -6.59 21.11
CA SER A 164 1.22 -7.23 22.34
C SER A 164 -0.26 -7.58 22.25
N PHE A 165 -1.07 -6.70 21.65
CA PHE A 165 -2.51 -6.90 21.48
C PHE A 165 -2.84 -8.10 20.58
N VAL A 166 -2.07 -8.30 19.51
CA VAL A 166 -2.24 -9.46 18.63
C VAL A 166 -1.66 -10.73 19.25
N GLY A 167 -0.56 -10.61 20.02
CA GLY A 167 0.10 -11.75 20.68
C GLY A 167 0.88 -12.66 19.71
N LYS A 168 1.06 -12.26 18.45
CA LYS A 168 1.85 -13.01 17.44
C LYS A 168 3.36 -12.90 17.67
N PHE A 169 3.83 -11.77 18.21
CA PHE A 169 5.24 -11.55 18.52
C PHE A 169 5.36 -11.29 20.01
N GLN A 170 6.31 -11.93 20.67
CA GLN A 170 6.61 -11.62 22.05
C GLN A 170 7.24 -10.23 22.11
N PRO A 171 6.65 -9.28 22.87
CA PRO A 171 7.32 -8.01 23.11
C PRO A 171 8.63 -8.30 23.84
N ILE A 172 9.75 -7.82 23.31
CA ILE A 172 11.03 -7.88 24.01
C ILE A 172 10.84 -7.08 25.31
N PRO A 173 11.09 -7.67 26.49
CA PRO A 173 10.86 -6.98 27.75
C PRO A 173 11.76 -5.74 27.82
N THR A 174 11.18 -4.55 27.70
CA THR A 174 11.83 -3.32 28.14
C THR A 174 11.84 -3.36 29.66
N SER A 175 12.97 -3.76 30.25
CA SER A 175 13.21 -3.60 31.67
C SER A 175 13.01 -2.12 32.04
N THR A 176 12.04 -1.84 32.90
CA THR A 176 11.95 -0.54 33.58
C THR A 176 11.57 -0.81 35.03
N THR A 177 12.61 -0.96 35.85
CA THR A 177 12.59 -0.47 37.23
C THR A 177 13.91 0.28 37.46
N ALA A 178 13.77 1.60 37.64
CA ALA A 178 14.65 2.54 38.34
C ALA A 178 16.15 2.69 37.97
N ASN A 179 16.46 3.93 37.58
CA ASN A 179 17.67 4.71 37.83
C ASN A 179 19.07 4.19 37.45
N THR A 180 19.81 5.17 36.89
CA THR A 180 21.25 5.35 36.76
C THR A 180 21.79 5.14 35.35
N SER A 181 22.47 6.19 34.88
CA SER A 181 23.21 6.31 33.64
C SER A 181 23.90 5.03 33.20
N ASN A 182 23.74 4.65 31.92
CA ASN A 182 24.85 4.46 30.99
C ASN A 182 24.34 4.17 29.57
N LYS A 183 25.06 4.71 28.60
CA LYS A 183 24.88 4.49 27.16
C LYS A 183 25.06 3.00 26.81
N ALA A 184 24.43 2.62 25.70
CA ALA A 184 24.62 1.40 24.91
C ALA A 184 23.93 0.12 25.42
N SER A 185 22.81 -0.24 24.76
CA SER A 185 22.48 -1.65 24.53
C SER A 185 21.58 -1.78 23.29
N CYS A 186 22.23 -1.81 22.14
CA CYS A 186 21.72 -2.36 20.88
C CYS A 186 22.95 -2.87 20.10
N LEU A 187 23.72 -3.77 20.73
CA LEU A 187 24.85 -4.44 20.08
C LEU A 187 25.13 -5.75 20.84
N SER A 188 24.34 -6.77 20.58
CA SER A 188 24.69 -8.16 20.89
C SER A 188 23.88 -9.09 20.00
N LEU A 189 24.35 -9.23 18.75
CA LEU A 189 24.13 -10.38 17.88
C LEU A 189 25.11 -10.26 16.68
N ALA A 190 26.40 -10.17 17.03
CA ALA A 190 27.49 -10.28 16.09
C ALA A 190 28.61 -11.08 16.79
N LEU A 191 28.37 -12.36 17.07
CA LEU A 191 29.38 -13.30 17.58
C LEU A 191 28.83 -14.73 17.61
N PHE A 192 28.41 -15.29 16.47
CA PHE A 192 28.27 -16.76 16.32
C PHE A 192 28.19 -17.18 14.84
N SER A 193 29.25 -16.92 14.07
CA SER A 193 29.67 -17.80 12.95
C SER A 193 31.01 -17.34 12.37
N LEU A 194 32.04 -17.33 13.21
CA LEU A 194 33.43 -17.38 12.73
C LEU A 194 34.04 -18.62 13.37
N PHE A 195 34.04 -19.74 12.65
CA PHE A 195 35.04 -20.81 12.65
C PHE A 195 34.43 -22.05 11.96
N CYS A 196 34.58 -22.11 10.64
CA CYS A 196 35.07 -23.32 9.96
C CYS A 196 35.34 -22.98 8.49
N CYS A 197 36.49 -23.46 8.02
CA CYS A 197 37.01 -23.42 6.65
C CYS A 197 37.88 -22.20 6.26
N VAL A 198 39.09 -22.25 6.81
CA VAL A 198 40.34 -21.86 6.17
C VAL A 198 40.53 -22.66 4.87
N GLN A 199 40.74 -22.00 3.73
CA GLN A 199 41.79 -22.32 2.73
C GLN A 199 41.83 -21.26 1.58
N PRO A 200 42.99 -21.12 0.89
CA PRO A 200 43.52 -19.84 0.45
C PRO A 200 43.09 -19.40 -0.96
N LEU A 201 42.94 -18.07 -1.12
CA LEU A 201 42.84 -17.38 -2.41
C LEU A 201 44.18 -17.49 -3.16
N SER A 202 44.24 -18.40 -4.12
CA SER A 202 45.13 -18.29 -5.27
C SER A 202 44.67 -17.12 -6.13
N PHE A 203 45.57 -16.15 -6.31
CA PHE A 203 45.48 -15.11 -7.31
C PHE A 203 45.31 -15.74 -8.71
N LEU A 204 44.21 -15.41 -9.38
CA LEU A 204 44.15 -15.43 -10.85
C LEU A 204 43.46 -14.14 -11.35
N PRO A 205 43.94 -13.58 -12.47
CA PRO A 205 43.63 -12.22 -12.86
C PRO A 205 42.24 -12.11 -13.46
N LEU A 206 41.55 -11.00 -13.13
CA LEU A 206 40.44 -10.48 -13.90
C LEU A 206 40.92 -10.20 -15.33
N ARG A 207 40.62 -11.13 -16.22
CA ARG A 207 40.61 -10.87 -17.66
C ARG A 207 39.44 -9.92 -17.91
N LEU A 208 39.75 -8.63 -17.99
CA LEU A 208 38.86 -7.62 -18.56
C LEU A 208 38.43 -8.11 -19.94
N ASN A 209 37.17 -8.57 -20.04
CA ASN A 209 36.53 -8.73 -21.32
C ASN A 209 36.09 -7.33 -21.74
N SER A 210 36.99 -6.65 -22.45
CA SER A 210 36.75 -5.38 -23.14
C SER A 210 35.74 -5.62 -24.27
N GLY A 211 34.46 -5.65 -23.90
CA GLY A 211 33.32 -5.59 -24.79
C GLY A 211 32.49 -4.34 -24.52
N ALA A 212 33.14 -3.20 -24.29
CA ALA A 212 32.47 -1.91 -24.32
C ALA A 212 32.06 -1.67 -25.78
N VAL A 213 30.81 -2.00 -26.12
CA VAL A 213 30.15 -1.39 -27.26
C VAL A 213 30.04 0.09 -26.88
N ALA A 214 30.97 0.90 -27.38
CA ALA A 214 30.84 2.34 -27.38
C ALA A 214 29.55 2.65 -28.14
N MET A 215 28.47 2.84 -27.40
CA MET A 215 27.19 3.22 -27.97
C MET A 215 27.41 4.60 -28.55
N ASP A 216 27.32 4.69 -29.87
CA ASP A 216 27.62 5.90 -30.62
C ASP A 216 26.77 7.05 -30.08
N MET A 217 27.38 8.23 -29.91
CA MET A 217 26.69 9.39 -29.33
C MET A 217 25.43 9.74 -30.14
N ASP A 218 25.43 9.44 -31.43
CA ASP A 218 24.25 9.68 -32.26
C ASP A 218 23.10 8.68 -31.98
N GLN A 219 23.38 7.45 -31.54
CA GLN A 219 22.35 6.53 -31.06
C GLN A 219 21.74 7.01 -29.73
N LEU A 220 22.55 7.57 -28.85
CA LEU A 220 22.10 8.10 -27.55
C LEU A 220 21.22 9.35 -27.74
N LYS A 221 21.55 10.21 -28.70
CA LYS A 221 20.69 11.34 -29.10
C LYS A 221 19.38 10.88 -29.72
N GLN A 222 19.38 9.83 -30.54
CA GLN A 222 18.16 9.27 -31.11
C GLN A 222 17.22 8.70 -30.04
N ILE A 223 17.75 8.00 -29.04
CA ILE A 223 16.96 7.48 -27.93
C ILE A 223 16.34 8.63 -27.11
N LEU A 224 17.11 9.68 -26.84
CA LEU A 224 16.62 10.84 -26.10
C LEU A 224 15.53 11.61 -26.87
N ALA A 225 15.70 11.77 -28.18
CA ALA A 225 14.70 12.39 -29.05
C ALA A 225 13.40 11.57 -29.10
N ALA A 226 13.51 10.23 -29.19
CA ALA A 226 12.36 9.34 -29.17
C ALA A 226 11.60 9.42 -27.83
N GLN A 227 12.30 9.49 -26.69
CA GLN A 227 11.66 9.68 -25.38
C GLN A 227 10.96 11.04 -25.26
N GLN A 228 11.56 12.10 -25.79
CA GLN A 228 10.93 13.43 -25.79
C GLN A 228 9.67 13.46 -26.66
N GLN A 229 9.70 12.80 -27.82
CA GLN A 229 8.52 12.69 -28.69
C GLN A 229 7.40 11.89 -28.02
N GLN A 230 7.70 10.75 -27.41
CA GLN A 230 6.70 9.96 -26.67
C GLN A 230 6.08 10.75 -25.52
N HIS A 231 6.88 11.58 -24.82
CA HIS A 231 6.36 12.44 -23.76
C HIS A 231 5.42 13.53 -24.30
N GLN A 232 5.73 14.13 -25.46
CA GLN A 232 4.86 15.12 -26.10
C GLN A 232 3.54 14.49 -26.58
N GLU A 233 3.59 13.29 -27.16
CA GLU A 233 2.39 12.56 -27.58
C GLU A 233 1.49 12.19 -26.39
N ALA A 234 2.07 11.76 -25.27
CA ALA A 234 1.32 11.48 -24.04
C ALA A 234 0.62 12.75 -23.49
N MET A 235 1.30 13.90 -23.50
CA MET A 235 0.71 15.17 -23.07
C MET A 235 -0.44 15.61 -24.00
N ALA A 236 -0.31 15.41 -25.31
CA ALA A 236 -1.36 15.72 -26.27
C ALA A 236 -2.60 14.83 -26.09
N GLN A 237 -2.40 13.52 -25.84
CA GLN A 237 -3.50 12.59 -25.54
C GLN A 237 -4.22 12.97 -24.23
N GLN A 238 -3.45 13.38 -23.21
CA GLN A 238 -4.03 13.82 -21.94
C GLN A 238 -4.87 15.10 -22.10
N GLN A 239 -4.42 16.05 -22.92
CA GLN A 239 -5.19 17.26 -23.25
C GLN A 239 -6.47 16.94 -24.03
N GLN A 240 -6.42 16.03 -25.01
CA GLN A 240 -7.61 15.59 -25.74
C GLN A 240 -8.62 14.90 -24.82
N THR A 241 -8.15 14.07 -23.88
CA THR A 241 -9.01 13.39 -22.90
C THR A 241 -9.69 14.40 -21.98
N MET A 242 -8.96 15.42 -21.49
CA MET A 242 -9.56 16.49 -20.69
C MET A 242 -10.58 17.31 -21.49
N ALA A 243 -10.30 17.62 -22.76
CA ALA A 243 -11.24 18.33 -23.62
C ALA A 243 -12.54 17.53 -23.85
N GLN A 244 -12.42 16.21 -24.07
CA GLN A 244 -13.57 15.33 -24.20
C GLN A 244 -14.40 15.25 -22.91
N MET A 245 -13.77 15.14 -21.74
CA MET A 245 -14.49 15.15 -20.47
C MET A 245 -15.22 16.47 -20.22
N ASN A 246 -14.60 17.60 -20.58
CA ASN A 246 -15.24 18.91 -20.46
C ASN A 246 -16.44 19.05 -21.41
N ALA A 247 -16.33 18.53 -22.64
CA ALA A 247 -17.43 18.52 -23.60
C ALA A 247 -18.61 17.63 -23.12
N LEU A 248 -18.32 16.46 -22.54
CA LEU A 248 -19.33 15.58 -21.96
C LEU A 248 -20.01 16.23 -20.73
N SER A 249 -19.25 16.91 -19.89
CA SER A 249 -19.79 17.67 -18.75
C SER A 249 -20.73 18.79 -19.20
N GLN A 250 -20.35 19.55 -20.23
CA GLN A 250 -21.20 20.60 -20.79
C GLN A 250 -22.46 20.04 -21.48
N ALA A 251 -22.35 18.93 -22.19
CA ALA A 251 -23.50 18.25 -22.79
C ALA A 251 -24.48 17.71 -21.73
N ALA A 252 -23.97 17.20 -20.61
CA ALA A 252 -24.81 16.76 -19.49
C ALA A 252 -25.58 17.92 -18.85
N LEU A 253 -24.95 19.10 -18.73
CA LEU A 253 -25.56 20.31 -18.17
C LEU A 253 -26.64 20.93 -19.06
N LEU A 254 -26.56 20.75 -20.39
CA LEU A 254 -27.54 21.27 -21.36
C LEU A 254 -28.72 20.32 -21.62
N SER A 255 -28.68 19.09 -21.10
CA SER A 255 -29.76 18.12 -21.29
C SER A 255 -30.94 18.37 -20.33
N SER A 256 -31.98 19.03 -20.84
CA SER A 256 -33.30 19.04 -20.21
C SER A 256 -33.88 17.61 -20.11
N SER A 257 -34.89 17.40 -19.27
CA SER A 257 -35.45 16.08 -18.94
C SER A 257 -35.88 15.24 -20.16
N ALA A 258 -36.17 15.86 -21.31
CA ALA A 258 -36.55 15.18 -22.54
C ALA A 258 -35.38 14.53 -23.31
N THR A 259 -34.12 14.92 -23.05
CA THR A 259 -32.93 14.43 -23.77
C THR A 259 -32.26 13.20 -23.14
N ARG A 260 -32.69 12.78 -21.94
CA ARG A 260 -32.11 11.61 -21.24
C ARG A 260 -32.45 10.27 -21.90
N GLN A 261 -33.55 10.18 -22.65
CA GLN A 261 -33.94 8.95 -23.35
C GLN A 261 -33.19 8.74 -24.67
N THR A 262 -32.75 9.81 -25.34
CA THR A 262 -31.99 9.72 -26.59
C THR A 262 -30.49 9.46 -26.38
N LEU A 263 -29.93 9.92 -25.24
CA LEU A 263 -28.53 9.67 -24.87
C LEU A 263 -28.25 8.19 -24.54
N ALA A 264 -29.25 7.45 -24.06
CA ALA A 264 -29.14 6.00 -23.84
C ALA A 264 -28.98 5.21 -25.15
N VAL A 265 -29.59 5.67 -26.24
CA VAL A 265 -29.53 5.01 -27.56
C VAL A 265 -28.19 5.28 -28.26
N LEU A 266 -27.57 6.44 -28.03
CA LEU A 266 -26.25 6.79 -28.60
C LEU A 266 -25.07 6.11 -27.88
N LEU A 267 -25.21 5.76 -26.60
CA LEU A 267 -24.20 5.04 -25.82
C LEU A 267 -24.02 3.58 -26.25
N ASP A 268 -25.03 2.97 -26.89
CA ASP A 268 -24.93 1.61 -27.46
C ASP A 268 -24.21 1.56 -28.82
N ALA A 269 -24.09 2.70 -29.51
CA ALA A 269 -23.41 2.78 -30.81
C ALA A 269 -21.88 2.97 -30.71
N PHE A 270 -21.36 3.34 -29.53
CA PHE A 270 -19.92 3.46 -29.30
C PHE A 270 -19.36 2.18 -28.69
N GLN A 271 -18.45 1.51 -29.41
CA GLN A 271 -17.65 0.38 -28.89
C GLN A 271 -16.70 0.87 -27.79
N LEU A 272 -17.24 1.06 -26.59
CA LEU A 272 -16.48 1.28 -25.37
C LEU A 272 -15.92 -0.05 -24.84
N PRO A 273 -14.69 -0.04 -24.28
CA PRO A 273 -14.08 -1.23 -23.68
C PRO A 273 -14.92 -1.77 -22.50
N PRO A 274 -14.88 -3.09 -22.24
CA PRO A 274 -15.85 -3.81 -21.42
C PRO A 274 -15.91 -3.42 -19.93
N MET A 275 -15.00 -2.56 -19.46
CA MET A 275 -14.92 -2.14 -18.06
C MET A 275 -16.01 -1.14 -17.63
N LEU A 276 -16.75 -0.53 -18.58
CA LEU A 276 -17.75 0.52 -18.27
C LEU A 276 -19.22 0.09 -18.40
N LYS A 277 -19.51 -1.13 -18.87
CA LYS A 277 -20.91 -1.59 -19.04
C LYS A 277 -21.62 -2.00 -17.75
N SER A 278 -20.90 -2.14 -16.63
CA SER A 278 -21.45 -2.65 -15.36
C SER A 278 -22.14 -1.58 -14.49
N ALA A 279 -21.98 -0.29 -14.80
CA ALA A 279 -22.49 0.79 -13.94
C ALA A 279 -23.90 1.30 -14.30
N ALA A 280 -24.54 0.79 -15.37
CA ALA A 280 -25.80 1.33 -15.90
C ALA A 280 -27.04 0.45 -15.66
N ALA A 281 -26.96 -0.60 -14.84
CA ALA A 281 -28.11 -1.45 -14.52
C ALA A 281 -28.54 -1.28 -13.05
N LEU A 282 -29.36 -0.26 -12.78
CA LEU A 282 -30.16 -0.19 -11.55
C LEU A 282 -31.65 -0.09 -11.95
N PRO A 283 -32.53 -0.98 -11.45
CA PRO A 283 -33.95 -0.94 -11.77
C PRO A 283 -34.66 0.17 -11.01
N ILE A 284 -35.47 0.94 -11.75
CA ILE A 284 -36.45 1.89 -11.22
C ILE A 284 -37.67 1.09 -10.72
N SER A 285 -37.94 1.12 -9.42
CA SER A 285 -39.18 0.64 -8.79
C SER A 285 -39.26 1.21 -7.37
N ALA A 286 -40.32 1.77 -6.82
CA ALA A 286 -41.63 2.24 -7.27
C ALA A 286 -42.05 3.27 -6.21
N CYS A 287 -42.48 4.46 -6.62
CA CYS A 287 -43.07 5.46 -5.72
C CYS A 287 -44.48 5.75 -6.24
N ALA A 288 -45.47 5.06 -5.70
CA ALA A 288 -46.88 5.34 -5.91
C ALA A 288 -47.69 4.80 -4.71
N THR A 289 -48.27 5.72 -3.92
CA THR A 289 -49.66 5.72 -3.44
C THR A 289 -49.83 6.89 -2.47
N LEU A 290 -50.32 8.02 -2.98
CA LEU A 290 -51.08 9.00 -2.21
C LEU A 290 -52.53 8.74 -2.59
N ASP A 291 -53.32 8.25 -1.63
CA ASP A 291 -54.74 8.03 -1.78
C ASP A 291 -55.51 9.24 -1.24
N ALA A 292 -56.55 9.64 -1.96
CA ALA A 292 -57.44 10.73 -1.63
C ALA A 292 -58.82 10.15 -1.27
N GLY A 293 -59.42 10.61 -0.17
CA GLY A 293 -60.85 10.46 0.08
C GLY A 293 -61.23 10.10 1.52
N GLY A 294 -61.80 11.06 2.25
CA GLY A 294 -62.36 10.92 3.60
C GLY A 294 -62.34 12.23 4.36
#